data_AF-A0A935FIA5-F1
#
_entry.id   AF-A0A935FIA5-F1
#
_cell.length_a   1.000
_cell.length_b   1.000
_cell.length_c   1.000
_cell.angle_alpha   90.00
_cell.angle_beta   90.00
_cell.angle_gamma   90.00
#
_symmetry.space_group_name_H-M   'P 1'
#
loop_
_entity.id
_entity.type
_entity.pdbx_description
1 polymer ?
#
loop_
_entity_poly.entity_id
_entity_poly.type
_entity_poly.pdbx_seq_one_letter_code
_entity_poly.pdbx_strand_id
1 'polypeptide(L)'
;MNTPRFWSVPLKDIAPAEQQAQIAAKDEVGANDLPPSFNVPSRLYQEGIRTGHVLALHDGVTVTALARVLALDSAGSLHWRRLPMLEAPELSATPELREVTATEAQQFKLGIDAVLRDVPASSGPTAAPAVPAKSDTPTGPASNIILYGPPGTGKTHSVRRRALELIGDLNASKAPLSDVNAEWDRLRREGQIVFCTFHQAFAYEEFVEGLRARAEEGEVHYEVAPGIFKRLALTAAAEGLSGDEDEGDFEYLWETLVDGLRAEPRIVESSKKKKYQLEAARRGGVLVRGGIVDDEEVFEPNGKSLIANQNSMRALWEKRAQLGESPKTTDIGPLAKGHVTAMWMVYRELIKLQKSNTRSADPVARAHRAFASGRSFNFAAGPRHFVLIIDEINRANIARVFGELITLLEPDKRLGNSNELRVQLPSSKECFGVPPNLHVVGTMNTADRSIALMDVALRRQFTFEEMMPDAEALDDALAEANVDAALRTLVRNVFTKLNERLRYLYDREHQIGHAYFFGVRSLDGLRAVFADRILPLLQEYFYGQWDKVALALGYPIKADGTPKEVRSTEHASGTFLTTQKLDEKTVLGFDHDEYVDQVAWDVHPAFRPRGKEKDGWLKQAFDELAGAKRT
;
A
#
# COMPACT_ATOMS: atom_id res chain seq x y z
N MET A 1 38.14 4.42 3.07
CA MET A 1 38.45 4.34 4.51
C MET A 1 38.39 2.88 4.92
N ASN A 2 39.32 2.44 5.78
CA ASN A 2 39.70 1.05 6.10
C ASN A 2 38.60 -0.01 6.03
N THR A 3 38.94 -1.16 5.44
CA THR A 3 38.20 -2.43 5.56
C THR A 3 37.85 -2.67 7.04
N PRO A 4 36.59 -3.03 7.38
CA PRO A 4 36.22 -3.29 8.77
C PRO A 4 37.11 -4.43 9.30
N ARG A 5 37.84 -4.16 10.40
CA ARG A 5 38.58 -5.17 11.13
C ARG A 5 37.63 -5.94 12.04
N PHE A 6 37.75 -7.26 12.00
CA PHE A 6 36.91 -8.18 12.77
C PHE A 6 37.66 -8.65 14.01
N TRP A 7 36.97 -8.73 15.14
CA TRP A 7 37.53 -9.12 16.43
C TRP A 7 36.69 -10.23 17.04
N SER A 8 37.33 -11.30 17.52
CA SER A 8 36.68 -12.32 18.32
C SER A 8 36.68 -11.85 19.76
N VAL A 9 35.50 -11.70 20.37
CA VAL A 9 35.38 -11.21 21.74
C VAL A 9 34.54 -12.17 22.57
N PRO A 10 35.12 -12.77 23.63
CA PRO A 10 34.34 -13.61 24.53
C PRO A 10 33.37 -12.76 25.36
N LEU A 11 32.11 -13.16 25.43
CA LEU A 11 31.08 -12.44 26.18
C LEU A 11 31.40 -12.32 27.67
N LYS A 12 32.12 -13.29 28.25
CA LYS A 12 32.63 -13.21 29.63
C LYS A 12 33.59 -12.06 29.88
N ASP A 13 34.23 -11.51 28.84
CA ASP A 13 35.13 -10.37 28.97
C ASP A 13 34.34 -9.05 28.89
N ILE A 14 33.03 -9.09 28.61
CA ILE A 14 32.14 -7.94 28.43
C ILE A 14 30.99 -7.93 29.45
N ALA A 15 30.59 -9.09 29.95
CA ALA A 15 29.46 -9.20 30.85
C ALA A 15 29.60 -10.41 31.80
N PRO A 16 29.11 -10.30 33.04
CA PRO A 16 28.97 -11.43 33.95
C PRO A 16 27.97 -12.44 33.36
N ALA A 17 28.12 -13.72 33.70
CA ALA A 17 27.37 -14.84 33.11
C ALA A 17 25.85 -14.61 33.05
N GLU A 18 25.27 -14.00 34.08
CA GLU A 18 23.83 -13.72 34.20
C GLU A 18 23.31 -12.70 33.16
N GLN A 19 24.18 -11.83 32.62
CA GLN A 19 23.81 -10.76 31.69
C GLN A 19 24.26 -11.03 30.24
N GLN A 20 25.06 -12.07 29.99
CA GLN A 20 25.62 -12.35 28.66
C GLN A 20 24.54 -12.61 27.61
N ALA A 21 23.51 -13.39 27.93
CA ALA A 21 22.42 -13.69 27.01
C ALA A 21 21.60 -12.43 26.67
N GLN A 22 21.37 -11.56 27.66
CA GLN A 22 20.64 -10.31 27.47
C GLN A 22 21.44 -9.32 26.61
N ILE A 23 22.74 -9.18 26.88
CA ILE A 23 23.64 -8.29 26.12
C ILE A 23 23.82 -8.79 24.68
N ALA A 24 23.90 -10.11 24.47
CA ALA A 24 23.96 -10.69 23.13
C ALA A 24 22.64 -10.54 22.35
N ALA A 25 21.51 -10.51 23.04
CA ALA A 25 20.19 -10.41 22.42
C ALA A 25 19.80 -8.96 22.06
N LYS A 26 20.33 -7.96 22.76
CA LYS A 26 19.95 -6.55 22.63
C LYS A 26 20.47 -5.92 21.32
N ASP A 27 19.62 -5.11 20.67
CA ASP A 27 19.97 -4.47 19.39
C ASP A 27 21.03 -3.37 19.51
N GLU A 28 21.03 -2.62 20.60
CA GLU A 28 22.07 -1.64 20.94
C GLU A 28 22.45 -1.78 22.42
N VAL A 29 23.75 -1.72 22.71
CA VAL A 29 24.30 -1.78 24.07
C VAL A 29 25.17 -0.56 24.28
N GLY A 30 24.77 0.29 25.23
CA GLY A 30 25.51 1.48 25.63
C GLY A 30 26.22 1.32 26.98
N ALA A 31 26.90 2.37 27.42
CA ALA A 31 27.66 2.37 28.68
C ALA A 31 26.82 2.01 29.92
N ASN A 32 25.53 2.38 29.94
CA ASN A 32 24.62 2.09 31.05
C ASN A 32 24.12 0.64 31.09
N ASP A 33 24.28 -0.10 29.98
CA ASP A 33 23.90 -1.52 29.90
C ASP A 33 25.03 -2.46 30.31
N LEU A 34 26.23 -1.92 30.48
CA LEU A 34 27.42 -2.67 30.86
C LEU A 34 27.66 -2.53 32.37
N PRO A 35 28.04 -3.61 33.06
CA PRO A 35 28.26 -3.56 34.50
C PRO A 35 29.41 -2.61 34.86
N PRO A 36 29.20 -1.62 35.75
CA PRO A 36 30.21 -0.63 36.13
C PRO A 36 31.48 -1.23 36.76
N SER A 37 31.37 -2.45 37.32
CA SER A 37 32.44 -3.16 38.02
C SER A 37 33.24 -4.12 37.14
N PHE A 38 32.88 -4.27 35.86
CA PHE A 38 33.54 -5.20 34.94
C PHE A 38 34.46 -4.41 34.01
N ASN A 39 35.76 -4.71 34.04
CA ASN A 39 36.84 -3.90 33.46
C ASN A 39 36.94 -4.00 31.91
N VAL A 40 35.79 -4.17 31.24
CA VAL A 40 35.61 -4.49 29.82
C VAL A 40 36.17 -3.42 28.90
N PRO A 41 35.73 -2.15 29.02
CA PRO A 41 35.84 -1.25 27.88
C PRO A 41 37.28 -0.75 27.70
N SER A 42 38.02 -0.62 28.80
CA SER A 42 39.43 -0.28 28.82
C SER A 42 40.30 -1.38 28.19
N ARG A 43 39.95 -2.66 28.37
CA ARG A 43 40.70 -3.80 27.78
C ARG A 43 40.50 -3.89 26.26
N LEU A 44 39.25 -3.75 25.79
CA LEU A 44 38.96 -3.73 24.33
C LEU A 44 39.72 -2.58 23.63
N TYR A 45 39.76 -1.41 24.27
CA TYR A 45 40.50 -0.26 23.74
C TYR A 45 42.02 -0.51 23.75
N GLN A 46 42.58 -1.14 24.78
CA GLN A 46 44.01 -1.49 24.84
C GLN A 46 44.43 -2.51 23.78
N GLU A 47 43.59 -3.49 23.49
CA GLU A 47 43.83 -4.50 22.44
C GLU A 47 43.73 -3.92 21.01
N GLY A 48 43.32 -2.66 20.86
CA GLY A 48 43.30 -1.97 19.56
C GLY A 48 41.95 -1.95 18.87
N ILE A 49 40.86 -2.31 19.57
CA ILE A 49 39.49 -2.15 19.05
C ILE A 49 39.15 -0.66 18.98
N ARG A 50 38.54 -0.23 17.88
CA ARG A 50 38.18 1.17 17.62
C ARG A 50 36.79 1.23 16.99
N THR A 51 36.21 2.43 16.95
CA THR A 51 34.96 2.72 16.25
C THR A 51 34.99 2.22 14.81
N GLY A 52 33.92 1.54 14.40
CA GLY A 52 33.77 0.93 13.08
C GLY A 52 34.25 -0.52 12.98
N HIS A 53 34.96 -1.05 13.98
CA HIS A 53 35.30 -2.48 14.03
C HIS A 53 34.06 -3.34 14.28
N VAL A 54 34.12 -4.59 13.82
CA VAL A 54 33.05 -5.59 14.01
C VAL A 54 33.52 -6.61 15.03
N LEU A 55 32.69 -6.86 16.05
CA LEU A 55 32.92 -7.82 17.11
C LEU A 55 32.08 -9.08 16.83
N ALA A 56 32.72 -10.23 16.82
CA ALA A 56 32.08 -11.53 16.90
C ALA A 56 32.02 -11.94 18.38
N LEU A 57 30.85 -11.75 18.97
CA LEU A 57 30.58 -12.08 20.37
C LEU A 57 30.33 -13.57 20.49
N HIS A 58 31.03 -14.24 21.41
CA HIS A 58 30.91 -15.69 21.60
C HIS A 58 30.84 -16.09 23.07
N ASP A 59 30.17 -17.21 23.35
CA ASP A 59 30.07 -17.80 24.70
C ASP A 59 31.27 -18.68 25.07
N GLY A 60 32.22 -18.86 24.14
CA GLY A 60 33.39 -19.73 24.29
C GLY A 60 33.32 -21.01 23.46
N VAL A 61 32.15 -21.32 22.89
CA VAL A 61 31.96 -22.44 21.96
C VAL A 61 31.43 -21.95 20.63
N THR A 62 30.45 -21.04 20.63
CA THR A 62 29.77 -20.55 19.43
C THR A 62 29.68 -19.02 19.39
N VAL A 63 29.69 -18.45 18.17
CA VAL A 63 29.42 -17.02 17.96
C VAL A 63 27.93 -16.78 18.09
N THR A 64 27.54 -16.00 19.10
CA THR A 64 26.14 -15.73 19.44
C THR A 64 25.59 -14.46 18.78
N ALA A 65 26.46 -13.50 18.47
CA ALA A 65 26.07 -12.26 17.82
C ALA A 65 27.25 -11.58 17.10
N LEU A 66 26.95 -10.79 16.08
CA LEU A 66 27.86 -9.81 15.49
C LEU A 66 27.42 -8.41 15.91
N ALA A 67 28.38 -7.55 16.26
CA ALA A 67 28.11 -6.18 16.64
C ALA A 67 29.11 -5.21 16.01
N ARG A 68 28.66 -4.02 15.59
CA ARG A 68 29.53 -2.95 15.12
C ARG A 68 29.75 -1.93 16.25
N VAL A 69 31.01 -1.64 16.53
CA VAL A 69 31.38 -0.59 17.50
C VAL A 69 31.01 0.78 16.93
N LEU A 70 30.10 1.48 17.57
CA LEU A 70 29.65 2.83 17.23
C LEU A 70 30.47 3.90 17.98
N ALA A 71 30.90 3.61 19.21
CA ALA A 71 31.83 4.43 19.96
C ALA A 71 32.64 3.56 20.94
N LEU A 72 33.93 3.82 21.06
CA LEU A 72 34.79 3.26 22.10
C LEU A 72 35.90 4.27 22.46
N ASP A 73 35.92 4.72 23.70
CA ASP A 73 36.94 5.65 24.22
C ASP A 73 37.85 5.00 25.28
N SER A 74 38.92 5.72 25.64
CA SER A 74 39.88 5.27 26.66
C SER A 74 39.36 5.36 28.10
N ALA A 75 38.25 6.07 28.32
CA ALA A 75 37.59 6.20 29.62
C ALA A 75 36.61 5.05 29.89
N GLY A 76 36.30 4.28 28.86
CA GLY A 76 35.55 3.04 28.93
C GLY A 76 34.09 3.13 28.49
N SER A 77 33.71 4.16 27.73
CA SER A 77 32.39 4.20 27.11
C SER A 77 32.38 3.31 25.87
N LEU A 78 31.64 2.20 25.92
CA LEU A 78 31.42 1.32 24.77
C LEU A 78 29.97 1.45 24.30
N HIS A 79 29.80 1.76 23.02
CA HIS A 79 28.51 1.71 22.34
C HIS A 79 28.65 0.86 21.10
N TRP A 80 27.82 -0.16 20.97
CA TRP A 80 27.74 -0.95 19.75
C TRP A 80 26.29 -1.21 19.34
N ARG A 81 26.14 -1.60 18.07
CA ARG A 81 24.87 -2.06 17.51
C ARG A 81 25.01 -3.47 16.97
N ARG A 82 24.07 -4.34 17.33
CA ARG A 82 23.96 -5.70 16.80
C ARG A 82 23.71 -5.64 15.29
N LEU A 83 24.40 -6.49 14.55
CA LEU A 83 24.20 -6.66 13.12
C LEU A 83 23.24 -7.83 12.88
N PRO A 84 22.30 -7.69 11.93
CA PRO A 84 21.43 -8.80 11.54
C PRO A 84 22.27 -9.96 10.99
N MET A 85 21.94 -11.18 11.39
CA MET A 85 22.59 -12.42 10.96
C MET A 85 21.52 -13.37 10.45
N LEU A 86 21.69 -13.92 9.23
CA LEU A 86 20.76 -14.90 8.66
C LEU A 86 20.84 -16.24 9.41
N GLU A 87 22.05 -16.70 9.73
CA GLU A 87 22.34 -17.85 10.60
C GLU A 87 23.66 -17.62 11.36
N ALA A 88 23.80 -18.20 12.55
CA ALA A 88 25.07 -18.16 13.29
C ALA A 88 26.09 -19.08 12.60
N PRO A 89 27.25 -18.59 12.16
CA PRO A 89 28.25 -19.44 11.52
C PRO A 89 28.74 -20.51 12.51
N GLU A 90 28.93 -21.76 12.04
CA GLU A 90 29.60 -22.86 12.77
C GLU A 90 31.11 -22.58 12.90
N LEU A 91 31.44 -21.44 13.50
CA LEU A 91 32.81 -21.05 13.81
C LEU A 91 33.12 -21.56 15.21
N SER A 92 34.11 -22.45 15.34
CA SER A 92 34.64 -22.82 16.65
C SER A 92 35.25 -21.56 17.28
N ALA A 93 34.60 -21.03 18.30
CA ALA A 93 35.13 -19.88 19.00
C ALA A 93 36.48 -20.26 19.64
N THR A 94 37.53 -19.51 19.33
CA THR A 94 38.78 -19.64 20.11
C THR A 94 38.57 -18.84 21.41
N PRO A 95 39.03 -19.32 22.58
CA PRO A 95 38.60 -18.77 23.87
C PRO A 95 39.11 -17.36 24.22
N GLU A 96 39.88 -16.74 23.33
CA GLU A 96 40.70 -15.56 23.61
C GLU A 96 40.32 -14.37 22.71
N LEU A 97 40.42 -13.17 23.28
CA LEU A 97 40.25 -11.90 22.58
C LEU A 97 41.37 -11.71 21.54
N ARG A 98 41.02 -11.68 20.26
CA ARG A 98 42.00 -11.49 19.18
C ARG A 98 41.40 -10.88 17.92
N GLU A 99 42.27 -10.29 17.09
CA GLU A 99 41.91 -9.95 15.71
C GLU A 99 41.66 -11.24 14.92
N VAL A 100 40.59 -11.25 14.14
CA VAL A 100 40.14 -12.39 13.34
C VAL A 100 40.98 -12.46 12.05
N THR A 101 41.33 -13.67 11.61
CA THR A 101 42.10 -13.85 10.37
C THR A 101 41.29 -13.44 9.14
N ALA A 102 41.95 -13.15 8.01
CA ALA A 102 41.26 -12.76 6.78
C ALA A 102 40.23 -13.80 6.30
N THR A 103 40.50 -15.09 6.51
CA THR A 103 39.61 -16.21 6.15
C THR A 103 38.37 -16.27 7.05
N GLU A 104 38.54 -16.16 8.37
CA GLU A 104 37.43 -16.10 9.33
C GLU A 104 36.60 -14.82 9.13
N ALA A 105 37.25 -13.68 8.83
CA ALA A 105 36.60 -12.41 8.50
C ALA A 105 35.75 -12.53 7.22
N GLN A 106 36.15 -13.36 6.26
CA GLN A 106 35.36 -13.63 5.05
C GLN A 106 34.10 -14.43 5.36
N GLN A 107 34.13 -15.32 6.37
CA GLN A 107 32.93 -16.05 6.83
C GLN A 107 31.95 -15.12 7.58
N PHE A 108 32.45 -14.18 8.39
CA PHE A 108 31.60 -13.12 8.97
C PHE A 108 31.02 -12.19 7.90
N LYS A 109 31.80 -11.87 6.86
CA LYS A 109 31.32 -11.11 5.69
C LYS A 109 30.26 -11.87 4.90
N LEU A 110 30.34 -13.19 4.72
CA LEU A 110 29.31 -13.95 3.98
C LEU A 110 27.92 -13.87 4.64
N GLY A 111 27.85 -13.88 5.97
CA GLY A 111 26.60 -13.67 6.72
C GLY A 111 26.08 -12.23 6.66
N ILE A 112 26.99 -11.24 6.75
CA ILE A 112 26.66 -9.81 6.67
C ILE A 112 26.30 -9.38 5.24
N ASP A 113 27.05 -9.81 4.21
CA ASP A 113 26.83 -9.51 2.80
C ASP A 113 25.63 -10.27 2.21
N ALA A 114 25.20 -11.38 2.82
CA ALA A 114 23.92 -12.01 2.48
C ALA A 114 22.71 -11.19 2.97
N VAL A 115 22.89 -10.36 4.02
CA VAL A 115 21.90 -9.37 4.48
C VAL A 115 22.05 -8.02 3.77
N LEU A 116 23.28 -7.62 3.42
CA LEU A 116 23.59 -6.35 2.76
C LEU A 116 23.54 -6.40 1.22
N ARG A 117 23.33 -7.57 0.61
CA ARG A 117 23.12 -7.69 -0.86
C ARG A 117 21.85 -7.00 -1.37
N ASP A 118 20.97 -6.57 -0.48
CA ASP A 118 19.81 -5.72 -0.78
C ASP A 118 20.08 -4.21 -0.63
N VAL A 119 21.35 -3.77 -0.55
CA VAL A 119 21.70 -2.34 -0.57
C VAL A 119 22.84 -2.09 -1.58
N PRO A 120 22.63 -1.33 -2.67
CA PRO A 120 23.71 -1.01 -3.59
C PRO A 120 24.74 -0.08 -2.92
N ALA A 121 26.01 -0.45 -3.02
CA ALA A 121 27.13 0.36 -2.54
C ALA A 121 27.40 1.55 -3.49
N SER A 122 27.55 2.74 -2.92
CA SER A 122 27.91 3.97 -3.64
C SER A 122 29.33 3.91 -4.22
N SER A 123 29.46 4.01 -5.53
CA SER A 123 30.74 4.33 -6.20
C SER A 123 30.92 5.84 -6.34
N GLY A 124 32.16 6.31 -6.10
CA GLY A 124 32.60 7.69 -6.32
C GLY A 124 32.69 8.08 -7.80
N PRO A 125 33.10 9.33 -8.10
CA PRO A 125 32.68 10.05 -9.29
C PRO A 125 33.46 9.58 -10.52
N THR A 126 32.76 8.92 -11.45
CA THR A 126 33.19 8.75 -12.82
C THR A 126 32.29 9.57 -13.73
N ALA A 127 32.92 10.21 -14.72
CA ALA A 127 32.38 11.17 -15.65
C ALA A 127 30.99 10.82 -16.19
N ALA A 128 30.16 11.84 -16.33
CA ALA A 128 28.79 11.76 -16.84
C ALA A 128 28.73 11.00 -18.17
N PRO A 129 27.97 9.89 -18.27
CA PRO A 129 27.50 9.43 -19.55
C PRO A 129 26.38 10.36 -20.00
N ALA A 130 26.44 10.78 -21.26
CA ALA A 130 25.37 11.52 -21.92
C ALA A 130 24.04 10.79 -21.72
N VAL A 131 23.03 11.54 -21.27
CA VAL A 131 21.65 11.09 -21.09
C VAL A 131 21.15 10.53 -22.43
N PRO A 132 20.87 9.22 -22.56
CA PRO A 132 20.04 8.78 -23.65
C PRO A 132 18.62 9.27 -23.33
N ALA A 133 18.02 9.98 -24.29
CA ALA A 133 16.64 10.41 -24.21
C ALA A 133 15.76 9.24 -23.73
N LYS A 134 14.94 9.48 -22.69
CA LYS A 134 13.97 8.51 -22.17
C LYS A 134 13.11 8.02 -23.34
N SER A 135 13.39 6.82 -23.84
CA SER A 135 12.49 6.08 -24.70
C SER A 135 11.45 5.44 -23.80
N ASP A 136 10.20 5.90 -23.91
CA ASP A 136 9.04 5.31 -23.24
C ASP A 136 9.03 3.80 -23.50
N THR A 137 9.11 3.01 -22.43
CA THR A 137 9.03 1.56 -22.55
C THR A 137 7.56 1.21 -22.86
N PRO A 138 7.27 0.47 -23.93
CA PRO A 138 5.92 0.05 -24.26
C PRO A 138 5.29 -0.73 -23.10
N THR A 139 3.98 -0.60 -22.93
CA THR A 139 3.12 -1.31 -21.95
C THR A 139 3.51 -2.79 -21.80
N GLY A 140 4.21 -3.10 -20.72
CA GLY A 140 4.51 -4.47 -20.28
C GLY A 140 3.30 -5.16 -19.62
N PRO A 141 3.44 -6.44 -19.22
CA PRO A 141 2.37 -7.20 -18.56
C PRO A 141 1.93 -6.52 -17.27
N ALA A 142 0.68 -6.78 -16.85
CA ALA A 142 0.03 -6.31 -15.64
C ALA A 142 0.98 -5.87 -14.50
N SER A 143 1.21 -4.55 -14.39
CA SER A 143 2.11 -4.00 -13.38
C SER A 143 1.43 -3.89 -12.01
N ASN A 144 2.07 -4.47 -10.99
CA ASN A 144 1.81 -4.08 -9.59
C ASN A 144 2.94 -3.14 -9.16
N ILE A 145 2.61 -1.95 -8.67
CA ILE A 145 3.57 -0.89 -8.37
C ILE A 145 3.30 -0.35 -6.97
N ILE A 146 4.34 -0.05 -6.20
CA ILE A 146 4.24 0.71 -4.95
C ILE A 146 5.09 1.97 -5.10
N LEU A 147 4.42 3.13 -5.03
CA LEU A 147 5.08 4.42 -4.88
C LEU A 147 5.39 4.64 -3.41
N TYR A 148 6.65 4.75 -3.04
CA TYR A 148 7.04 4.87 -1.63
C TYR A 148 8.01 6.01 -1.37
N GLY A 149 8.00 6.53 -0.15
CA GLY A 149 8.96 7.53 0.30
C GLY A 149 8.39 8.46 1.37
N PRO A 150 9.13 9.52 1.73
CA PRO A 150 8.72 10.45 2.78
C PRO A 150 7.37 11.14 2.49
N PRO A 151 6.69 11.67 3.51
CA PRO A 151 5.43 12.39 3.31
C PRO A 151 5.64 13.66 2.46
N GLY A 152 4.64 13.97 1.63
CA GLY A 152 4.64 15.18 0.80
C GLY A 152 5.53 15.13 -0.45
N THR A 153 6.00 13.97 -0.89
CA THR A 153 6.82 13.81 -2.12
C THR A 153 5.99 13.65 -3.39
N GLY A 154 4.68 13.92 -3.33
CA GLY A 154 3.81 13.91 -4.51
C GLY A 154 3.24 12.54 -4.90
N LYS A 155 3.38 11.49 -4.07
CA LYS A 155 2.88 10.13 -4.34
C LYS A 155 1.44 10.10 -4.87
N THR A 156 0.50 10.73 -4.16
CA THR A 156 -0.92 10.79 -4.55
C THR A 156 -1.15 11.42 -5.93
N HIS A 157 -0.31 12.39 -6.31
CA HIS A 157 -0.39 13.04 -7.62
C HIS A 157 0.23 12.15 -8.71
N SER A 158 1.40 11.56 -8.44
CA SER A 158 2.06 10.62 -9.35
C SER A 158 1.23 9.38 -9.62
N VAL A 159 0.47 8.88 -8.64
CA VAL A 159 -0.49 7.79 -8.81
C VAL A 159 -1.51 8.10 -9.91
N ARG A 160 -1.97 9.35 -10.05
CA ARG A 160 -2.94 9.72 -11.10
C ARG A 160 -2.35 9.53 -12.50
N ARG A 161 -1.18 10.11 -12.73
CA ARG A 161 -0.46 9.96 -14.02
C ARG A 161 -0.15 8.50 -14.29
N ARG A 162 0.32 7.77 -13.27
CA ARG A 162 0.67 6.35 -13.40
C ARG A 162 -0.54 5.49 -13.76
N ALA A 163 -1.70 5.77 -13.17
CA ALA A 163 -2.93 5.07 -13.52
C ALA A 163 -3.35 5.30 -14.98
N LEU A 164 -3.21 6.54 -15.49
CA LEU A 164 -3.51 6.84 -16.90
C LEU A 164 -2.52 6.17 -17.86
N GLU A 165 -1.23 6.16 -17.54
CA GLU A 165 -0.21 5.43 -18.31
C GLU A 165 -0.53 3.93 -18.41
N LEU A 166 -0.95 3.32 -17.30
CA LEU A 166 -1.31 1.89 -17.24
C LEU A 166 -2.59 1.58 -18.02
N ILE A 167 -3.49 2.56 -18.17
CA ILE A 167 -4.71 2.43 -18.99
C ILE A 167 -4.42 2.60 -20.50
N GLY A 168 -3.24 3.11 -20.85
CA GLY A 168 -2.79 3.27 -22.23
C GLY A 168 -2.73 4.72 -22.73
N ASP A 169 -2.97 5.72 -21.88
CA ASP A 169 -2.73 7.12 -22.22
C ASP A 169 -1.25 7.49 -21.99
N LEU A 170 -0.42 7.23 -23.00
CA LEU A 170 1.00 7.53 -22.98
C LEU A 170 1.32 9.04 -22.95
N ASN A 171 0.34 9.90 -23.25
CA ASN A 171 0.50 11.35 -23.20
C ASN A 171 0.22 11.93 -21.81
N ALA A 172 -0.35 11.16 -20.89
CA ALA A 172 -0.65 11.60 -19.52
C ALA A 172 0.57 12.12 -18.75
N SER A 173 1.77 11.63 -19.08
CA SER A 173 3.03 12.08 -18.48
C SER A 173 3.38 13.54 -18.81
N LYS A 174 2.93 14.02 -19.98
CA LYS A 174 3.21 15.37 -20.54
C LYS A 174 1.98 16.29 -20.52
N ALA A 175 0.80 15.76 -20.22
CA ALA A 175 -0.44 16.53 -20.18
C ALA A 175 -0.46 17.52 -19.00
N PRO A 176 -1.12 18.67 -19.15
CA PRO A 176 -1.44 19.57 -18.05
C PRO A 176 -2.19 18.84 -16.93
N LEU A 177 -1.96 19.23 -15.68
CA LEU A 177 -2.60 18.59 -14.53
C LEU A 177 -4.14 18.70 -14.55
N SER A 178 -4.70 19.76 -15.15
CA SER A 178 -6.15 19.89 -15.35
C SER A 178 -6.72 18.72 -16.14
N ASP A 179 -6.02 18.32 -17.19
CA ASP A 179 -6.49 17.32 -18.15
C ASP A 179 -6.35 15.92 -17.55
N VAL A 180 -5.21 15.68 -16.88
CA VAL A 180 -5.00 14.47 -16.06
C VAL A 180 -6.10 14.30 -15.02
N ASN A 181 -6.48 15.37 -14.32
CA ASN A 181 -7.54 15.31 -13.30
C ASN A 181 -8.92 15.04 -13.91
N ALA A 182 -9.25 15.70 -15.03
CA ALA A 182 -10.52 15.51 -15.71
C ALA A 182 -10.69 14.06 -16.21
N GLU A 183 -9.63 13.50 -16.80
CA GLU A 183 -9.62 12.13 -17.31
C GLU A 183 -9.66 11.10 -16.17
N TRP A 184 -8.88 11.34 -15.12
CA TRP A 184 -8.95 10.56 -13.87
C TRP A 184 -10.37 10.51 -13.30
N ASP A 185 -11.05 11.65 -13.20
CA ASP A 185 -12.42 11.72 -12.68
C ASP A 185 -13.43 11.00 -13.59
N ARG A 186 -13.21 11.03 -14.92
CA ARG A 186 -14.00 10.25 -15.88
C ARG A 186 -13.83 8.74 -15.65
N LEU A 187 -12.60 8.25 -15.61
CA LEU A 187 -12.28 6.84 -15.45
C LEU A 187 -12.70 6.27 -14.08
N ARG A 188 -12.68 7.09 -13.02
CA ARG A 188 -13.25 6.73 -11.72
C ARG A 188 -14.77 6.57 -11.77
N ARG A 189 -15.48 7.48 -12.45
CA ARG A 189 -16.94 7.37 -12.64
C ARG A 189 -17.33 6.15 -13.48
N GLU A 190 -16.50 5.79 -14.44
CA GLU A 190 -16.67 4.58 -15.26
C GLU A 190 -16.26 3.28 -14.56
N GLY A 191 -15.67 3.37 -13.36
CA GLY A 191 -15.22 2.21 -12.60
C GLY A 191 -13.95 1.54 -13.14
N GLN A 192 -13.23 2.17 -14.08
CA GLN A 192 -11.93 1.69 -14.57
C GLN A 192 -10.82 1.94 -13.56
N ILE A 193 -10.90 3.05 -12.82
CA ILE A 193 -10.01 3.36 -11.71
C ILE A 193 -10.80 3.26 -10.40
N VAL A 194 -10.39 2.35 -9.52
CA VAL A 194 -10.97 2.20 -8.19
C VAL A 194 -9.93 2.56 -7.15
N PHE A 195 -10.35 3.30 -6.12
CA PHE A 195 -9.48 3.81 -5.08
C PHE A 195 -9.97 3.30 -3.72
N CYS A 196 -9.07 2.73 -2.92
CA CYS A 196 -9.29 2.44 -1.52
C CYS A 196 -8.09 2.88 -0.67
N THR A 197 -8.31 3.06 0.63
CA THR A 197 -7.28 3.42 1.59
C THR A 197 -7.22 2.33 2.66
N PHE A 198 -6.03 1.81 2.92
CA PHE A 198 -5.84 0.82 3.97
C PHE A 198 -5.72 1.48 5.34
N HIS A 199 -6.31 0.84 6.33
CA HIS A 199 -6.23 1.22 7.74
C HIS A 199 -6.09 -0.03 8.60
N GLN A 200 -5.75 0.12 9.89
CA GLN A 200 -5.44 -1.01 10.77
C GLN A 200 -6.56 -2.06 10.88
N ALA A 201 -7.83 -1.63 10.76
CA ALA A 201 -8.99 -2.52 10.77
C ALA A 201 -9.38 -3.10 9.40
N PHE A 202 -8.70 -2.70 8.31
CA PHE A 202 -9.06 -3.10 6.95
C PHE A 202 -8.73 -4.58 6.76
N ALA A 203 -9.66 -5.35 6.23
CA ALA A 203 -9.61 -6.80 6.28
C ALA A 203 -10.03 -7.48 4.96
N TYR A 204 -9.84 -8.79 4.91
CA TYR A 204 -10.16 -9.64 3.76
C TYR A 204 -11.63 -9.48 3.32
N GLU A 205 -12.55 -9.30 4.28
CA GLU A 205 -13.99 -9.21 4.07
C GLU A 205 -14.43 -7.97 3.28
N GLU A 206 -13.62 -6.91 3.32
CA GLU A 206 -13.85 -5.66 2.59
C GLU A 206 -13.15 -5.68 1.22
N PHE A 207 -12.04 -6.40 1.13
CA PHE A 207 -11.18 -6.42 -0.04
C PHE A 207 -11.54 -7.52 -1.04
N VAL A 208 -11.72 -8.75 -0.55
CA VAL A 208 -11.95 -9.95 -1.36
C VAL A 208 -13.41 -10.37 -1.30
N GLU A 209 -13.90 -10.89 -0.18
CA GLU A 209 -15.30 -11.25 -0.01
C GLU A 209 -15.66 -11.39 1.47
N GLY A 210 -16.88 -11.00 1.83
CA GLY A 210 -17.36 -11.03 3.21
C GLY A 210 -18.86 -11.20 3.31
N LEU A 211 -19.32 -11.72 4.44
CA LEU A 211 -20.74 -11.83 4.75
C LEU A 211 -21.35 -10.43 4.95
N ARG A 212 -22.45 -10.16 4.24
CA ARG A 212 -23.25 -8.94 4.36
C ARG A 212 -24.67 -9.30 4.74
N ALA A 213 -25.20 -8.60 5.72
CA ALA A 213 -26.60 -8.70 6.09
C ALA A 213 -27.45 -7.89 5.11
N ARG A 214 -28.48 -8.51 4.54
CA ARG A 214 -29.57 -7.85 3.84
C ARG A 214 -30.86 -8.03 4.63
N ALA A 215 -31.61 -6.95 4.80
CA ALA A 215 -32.93 -6.99 5.39
C ALA A 215 -33.95 -6.98 4.25
N GLU A 216 -34.70 -8.06 4.10
CA GLU A 216 -35.87 -8.14 3.21
C GLU A 216 -37.08 -8.54 4.07
N GLU A 217 -38.18 -7.79 3.94
CA GLU A 217 -39.46 -8.05 4.64
C GLU A 217 -39.39 -8.25 6.17
N GLY A 218 -38.35 -7.72 6.82
CA GLY A 218 -38.16 -7.84 8.28
C GLY A 218 -37.34 -9.06 8.72
N GLU A 219 -36.89 -9.90 7.79
CA GLU A 219 -35.91 -10.96 8.05
C GLU A 219 -34.50 -10.53 7.63
N VAL A 220 -33.49 -10.96 8.39
CA VAL A 220 -32.08 -10.70 8.11
C VAL A 220 -31.46 -11.92 7.45
N HIS A 221 -31.09 -11.79 6.18
CA HIS A 221 -30.37 -12.80 5.43
C HIS A 221 -28.89 -12.41 5.31
N TYR A 222 -28.00 -13.39 5.42
CA TYR A 222 -26.57 -13.19 5.20
C TYR A 222 -26.17 -13.76 3.85
N GLU A 223 -25.58 -12.92 3.00
CA GLU A 223 -25.02 -13.31 1.71
C GLU A 223 -23.51 -13.01 1.67
N VAL A 224 -22.75 -13.82 0.95
CA VAL A 224 -21.34 -13.52 0.68
C VAL A 224 -21.30 -12.50 -0.46
N ALA A 225 -20.78 -11.31 -0.21
CA ALA A 225 -20.67 -10.26 -1.22
C ALA A 225 -19.21 -10.01 -1.62
N PRO A 226 -18.92 -9.71 -2.90
CA PRO A 226 -17.58 -9.39 -3.35
C PRO A 226 -17.11 -8.03 -2.84
N GLY A 227 -15.90 -8.03 -2.29
CA GLY A 227 -15.14 -6.85 -1.88
C GLY A 227 -14.58 -6.07 -3.07
N ILE A 228 -13.83 -5.00 -2.77
CA ILE A 228 -13.34 -4.03 -3.76
C ILE A 228 -12.45 -4.68 -4.83
N PHE A 229 -11.49 -5.50 -4.41
CA PHE A 229 -10.55 -6.19 -5.31
C PHE A 229 -11.27 -7.25 -6.16
N LYS A 230 -12.04 -8.15 -5.51
CA LYS A 230 -12.76 -9.22 -6.22
C LYS A 230 -13.69 -8.65 -7.27
N ARG A 231 -14.47 -7.61 -6.93
CA ARG A 231 -15.39 -6.95 -7.86
C ARG A 231 -14.65 -6.38 -9.08
N LEU A 232 -13.57 -5.64 -8.88
CA LEU A 232 -12.82 -5.05 -9.98
C LEU A 232 -12.13 -6.11 -10.84
N ALA A 233 -11.57 -7.16 -10.23
CA ALA A 233 -10.96 -8.27 -10.94
C ALA A 233 -11.96 -9.03 -11.80
N LEU A 234 -13.19 -9.25 -11.31
CA LEU A 234 -14.26 -9.87 -12.09
C LEU A 234 -14.70 -8.97 -13.25
N THR A 235 -14.83 -7.66 -13.00
CA THR A 235 -15.13 -6.69 -14.05
C THR A 235 -14.06 -6.70 -15.16
N ALA A 236 -12.79 -6.70 -14.78
CA ALA A 236 -11.67 -6.75 -15.72
C ALA A 236 -11.60 -8.11 -16.45
N ALA A 237 -11.87 -9.22 -15.78
CA ALA A 237 -11.85 -10.56 -16.37
C ALA A 237 -12.93 -10.74 -17.44
N ALA A 238 -14.07 -10.05 -17.31
CA ALA A 238 -15.15 -10.10 -18.28
C ALA A 238 -14.78 -9.55 -19.67
N GLU A 239 -13.72 -8.75 -19.78
CA GLU A 239 -13.15 -8.29 -21.06
C GLU A 239 -12.42 -9.43 -21.80
N GLY A 240 -11.97 -10.46 -21.08
CA GLY A 240 -11.33 -11.64 -21.64
C GLY A 240 -12.33 -12.69 -22.14
N LEU A 241 -13.63 -12.39 -22.13
CA LEU A 241 -14.69 -13.28 -22.62
C LEU A 241 -15.09 -12.88 -24.04
N SER A 242 -14.98 -13.80 -24.99
CA SER A 242 -15.44 -13.60 -26.36
C SER A 242 -16.95 -13.33 -26.40
N GLY A 243 -17.36 -12.25 -27.07
CA GLY A 243 -18.75 -11.79 -27.14
C GLY A 243 -19.73 -12.80 -27.77
N ASP A 244 -19.23 -13.81 -28.49
CA ASP A 244 -20.07 -14.80 -29.20
C ASP A 244 -20.53 -15.97 -28.31
N GLU A 245 -20.00 -16.12 -27.08
CA GLU A 245 -20.35 -17.26 -26.20
C GLU A 245 -21.32 -16.93 -25.06
N ASP A 246 -21.86 -15.71 -25.02
CA ASP A 246 -22.96 -15.32 -24.11
C ASP A 246 -24.33 -15.85 -24.58
N GLU A 247 -24.36 -16.73 -25.59
CA GLU A 247 -25.53 -17.56 -25.90
C GLU A 247 -25.80 -18.61 -24.80
N GLY A 248 -26.46 -18.18 -23.73
CA GLY A 248 -27.35 -19.00 -22.90
C GLY A 248 -26.78 -20.30 -22.34
N ASP A 249 -26.01 -20.18 -21.24
CA ASP A 249 -25.81 -21.29 -20.31
C ASP A 249 -27.19 -21.77 -19.78
N PHE A 250 -27.60 -22.97 -20.21
CA PHE A 250 -28.92 -23.52 -19.90
C PHE A 250 -29.10 -23.66 -18.40
N GLU A 251 -28.06 -24.08 -17.68
CA GLU A 251 -28.08 -24.34 -16.25
C GLU A 251 -28.43 -23.09 -15.48
N TYR A 252 -27.76 -21.98 -15.79
CA TYR A 252 -28.02 -20.71 -15.12
C TYR A 252 -29.42 -20.17 -15.46
N LEU A 253 -29.83 -20.20 -16.74
CA LEU A 253 -31.17 -19.75 -17.13
C LEU A 253 -32.25 -20.60 -16.47
N TRP A 254 -31.99 -21.90 -16.32
CA TRP A 254 -32.86 -22.84 -15.65
C TRP A 254 -32.97 -22.57 -14.15
N GLU A 255 -31.84 -22.40 -13.46
CA GLU A 255 -31.81 -22.07 -12.03
C GLU A 255 -32.48 -20.73 -11.77
N THR A 256 -32.14 -19.69 -12.54
CA THR A 256 -32.76 -18.35 -12.44
C THR A 256 -34.28 -18.43 -12.63
N LEU A 257 -34.74 -19.21 -13.61
CA LEU A 257 -36.17 -19.41 -13.81
C LEU A 257 -36.81 -20.12 -12.61
N VAL A 258 -36.21 -21.22 -12.16
CA VAL A 258 -36.78 -22.04 -11.08
C VAL A 258 -36.79 -21.27 -9.75
N ASP A 259 -35.74 -20.53 -9.42
CA ASP A 259 -35.68 -19.71 -8.21
C ASP A 259 -36.66 -18.55 -8.26
N GLY A 260 -36.78 -17.88 -9.41
CA GLY A 260 -37.82 -16.87 -9.60
C GLY A 260 -39.23 -17.44 -9.41
N LEU A 261 -39.47 -18.67 -9.86
CA LEU A 261 -40.75 -19.38 -9.68
C LEU A 261 -40.96 -19.95 -8.27
N ARG A 262 -39.91 -20.05 -7.44
CA ARG A 262 -40.04 -20.38 -6.02
C ARG A 262 -40.48 -19.17 -5.20
N ALA A 263 -39.98 -17.99 -5.57
CA ALA A 263 -40.39 -16.73 -4.96
C ALA A 263 -41.82 -16.37 -5.36
N GLU A 264 -42.12 -16.38 -6.67
CA GLU A 264 -43.42 -15.97 -7.18
C GLU A 264 -43.86 -16.79 -8.42
N PRO A 265 -45.06 -17.41 -8.40
CA PRO A 265 -45.63 -18.08 -9.57
C PRO A 265 -45.86 -17.11 -10.73
N ARG A 266 -45.59 -17.53 -11.97
CA ARG A 266 -45.77 -16.67 -13.16
C ARG A 266 -46.96 -17.08 -14.00
N ILE A 267 -47.78 -16.13 -14.42
CA ILE A 267 -48.87 -16.37 -15.38
C ILE A 267 -48.35 -16.17 -16.80
N VAL A 268 -48.54 -17.16 -17.67
CA VAL A 268 -48.21 -17.09 -19.09
C VAL A 268 -49.40 -17.40 -19.97
N GLU A 269 -49.37 -16.89 -21.19
CA GLU A 269 -50.43 -17.07 -22.17
C GLU A 269 -49.98 -17.94 -23.35
N SER A 270 -50.84 -18.89 -23.73
CA SER A 270 -50.67 -19.70 -24.93
C SER A 270 -51.07 -18.94 -26.20
N SER A 271 -50.69 -19.47 -27.37
CA SER A 271 -51.09 -18.92 -28.68
C SER A 271 -52.62 -18.85 -28.89
N LYS A 272 -53.41 -19.62 -28.15
CA LYS A 272 -54.88 -19.61 -28.18
C LYS A 272 -55.51 -18.76 -27.07
N LYS A 273 -54.74 -17.84 -26.47
CA LYS A 273 -55.17 -16.98 -25.36
C LYS A 273 -55.60 -17.67 -24.07
N LYS A 274 -55.26 -18.96 -23.91
CA LYS A 274 -55.44 -19.65 -22.63
C LYS A 274 -54.30 -19.30 -21.69
N LYS A 275 -54.63 -18.93 -20.45
CA LYS A 275 -53.69 -18.62 -19.38
C LYS A 275 -53.26 -19.89 -18.63
N TYR A 276 -52.01 -19.91 -18.19
CA TYR A 276 -51.40 -20.98 -17.43
C TYR A 276 -50.53 -20.36 -16.33
N GLN A 277 -50.39 -21.05 -15.20
CA GLN A 277 -49.52 -20.65 -14.12
C GLN A 277 -48.32 -21.58 -14.05
N LEU A 278 -47.11 -21.00 -14.00
CA LEU A 278 -45.85 -21.69 -13.80
C LEU A 278 -45.47 -21.63 -12.32
N GLU A 279 -45.06 -22.77 -11.79
CA GLU A 279 -44.59 -22.93 -10.40
C GLU A 279 -43.37 -23.86 -10.37
N ALA A 280 -42.49 -23.69 -9.39
CA ALA A 280 -41.41 -24.65 -9.15
C ALA A 280 -41.96 -25.99 -8.62
N ALA A 281 -41.57 -27.12 -9.22
CA ALA A 281 -42.01 -28.44 -8.77
C ALA A 281 -41.17 -28.95 -7.58
N ARG A 282 -41.81 -29.61 -6.59
CA ARG A 282 -41.15 -30.15 -5.39
C ARG A 282 -40.03 -31.18 -5.65
N ARG A 283 -40.06 -31.88 -6.78
CA ARG A 283 -39.07 -32.92 -7.16
C ARG A 283 -38.17 -32.50 -8.33
N GLY A 284 -38.04 -31.19 -8.56
CA GLY A 284 -37.31 -30.62 -9.69
C GLY A 284 -38.18 -30.54 -10.96
N GLY A 285 -38.00 -29.47 -11.73
CA GLY A 285 -38.86 -29.15 -12.88
C GLY A 285 -39.73 -27.92 -12.66
N VAL A 286 -40.43 -27.53 -13.72
CA VAL A 286 -41.45 -26.47 -13.71
C VAL A 286 -42.82 -27.12 -13.92
N LEU A 287 -43.73 -26.87 -12.98
CA LEU A 287 -45.13 -27.26 -13.06
C LEU A 287 -45.90 -26.20 -13.86
N VAL A 288 -46.74 -26.64 -14.78
CA VAL A 288 -47.57 -25.78 -15.63
C VAL A 288 -49.03 -26.14 -15.37
N ARG A 289 -49.75 -25.28 -14.64
CA ARG A 289 -51.17 -25.46 -14.31
C ARG A 289 -52.05 -24.76 -15.33
N GLY A 290 -53.08 -25.45 -15.82
CA GLY A 290 -54.15 -24.83 -16.59
C GLY A 290 -55.18 -24.19 -15.66
N GLY A 291 -55.76 -23.06 -16.06
CA GLY A 291 -56.72 -22.35 -15.21
C GLY A 291 -57.37 -21.17 -15.92
N ILE A 292 -58.08 -20.38 -15.13
CA ILE A 292 -58.70 -19.10 -15.52
C ILE A 292 -58.14 -18.05 -14.56
N VAL A 293 -58.06 -16.80 -15.00
CA VAL A 293 -57.75 -15.67 -14.12
C VAL A 293 -59.03 -14.88 -13.96
N ASP A 294 -59.44 -14.64 -12.74
CA ASP A 294 -60.65 -13.87 -12.43
C ASP A 294 -60.44 -12.35 -12.58
N ASP A 295 -61.48 -11.58 -12.29
CA ASP A 295 -61.48 -10.12 -12.41
C ASP A 295 -60.60 -9.42 -11.35
N GLU A 296 -60.15 -10.16 -10.32
CA GLU A 296 -59.22 -9.68 -9.27
C GLU A 296 -57.75 -10.10 -9.57
N GLU A 297 -57.48 -10.57 -10.78
CA GLU A 297 -56.18 -11.10 -11.24
C GLU A 297 -55.69 -12.36 -10.50
N VAL A 298 -56.56 -13.06 -9.78
CA VAL A 298 -56.21 -14.30 -9.07
C VAL A 298 -56.36 -15.50 -10.02
N PHE A 299 -55.36 -16.39 -10.01
CA PHE A 299 -55.35 -17.57 -10.87
C PHE A 299 -56.08 -18.75 -10.22
N GLU A 300 -57.14 -19.24 -10.86
CA GLU A 300 -57.91 -20.41 -10.44
C GLU A 300 -57.53 -21.66 -11.26
N PRO A 301 -56.91 -22.70 -10.65
CA PRO A 301 -56.49 -23.90 -11.37
C PRO A 301 -57.66 -24.82 -11.71
N ASN A 302 -57.71 -25.32 -12.95
CA ASN A 302 -58.76 -26.23 -13.43
C ASN A 302 -58.48 -27.73 -13.17
N GLY A 303 -57.53 -28.03 -12.28
CA GLY A 303 -57.11 -29.39 -11.93
C GLY A 303 -56.19 -30.09 -12.93
N LYS A 304 -55.90 -29.51 -14.11
CA LYS A 304 -54.94 -30.07 -15.08
C LYS A 304 -53.55 -29.46 -14.90
N SER A 305 -52.55 -30.31 -14.70
CA SER A 305 -51.15 -29.90 -14.56
C SER A 305 -50.25 -30.70 -15.49
N LEU A 306 -49.24 -30.03 -16.06
CA LEU A 306 -48.19 -30.62 -16.87
C LEU A 306 -46.83 -30.31 -16.22
N ILE A 307 -45.81 -31.11 -16.51
CA ILE A 307 -44.45 -30.91 -15.98
C ILE A 307 -43.45 -30.80 -17.13
N ALA A 308 -42.57 -29.81 -17.04
CA ALA A 308 -41.35 -29.72 -17.81
C ALA A 308 -40.15 -29.99 -16.88
N ASN A 309 -39.50 -31.14 -17.05
CA ASN A 309 -38.31 -31.49 -16.26
C ASN A 309 -37.03 -30.91 -16.87
N GLN A 310 -35.99 -30.73 -16.05
CA GLN A 310 -34.74 -30.10 -16.45
C GLN A 310 -34.04 -30.86 -17.59
N ASN A 311 -33.97 -32.19 -17.54
CA ASN A 311 -33.27 -33.01 -18.54
C ASN A 311 -33.91 -32.90 -19.93
N SER A 312 -35.24 -32.93 -19.99
CA SER A 312 -35.98 -32.75 -21.24
C SER A 312 -35.83 -31.32 -21.79
N MET A 313 -35.78 -30.32 -20.92
CA MET A 313 -35.58 -28.92 -21.31
C MET A 313 -34.15 -28.65 -21.78
N ARG A 314 -33.16 -29.27 -21.15
CA ARG A 314 -31.75 -29.27 -21.57
C ARG A 314 -31.61 -29.80 -22.98
N ALA A 315 -32.14 -31.00 -23.23
CA ALA A 315 -32.08 -31.64 -24.54
C ALA A 315 -32.80 -30.83 -25.63
N LEU A 316 -33.86 -30.09 -25.27
CA LEU A 316 -34.53 -29.16 -26.17
C LEU A 316 -33.64 -27.92 -26.44
N TRP A 317 -33.00 -27.37 -25.40
CA TRP A 317 -32.14 -26.20 -25.48
C TRP A 317 -30.88 -26.43 -26.31
N GLU A 318 -30.29 -27.62 -26.25
CA GLU A 318 -29.15 -28.02 -27.10
C GLU A 318 -29.51 -28.04 -28.59
N LYS A 319 -30.78 -28.30 -28.92
CA LYS A 319 -31.28 -28.33 -30.31
C LYS A 319 -31.91 -27.02 -30.75
N ARG A 320 -31.78 -25.96 -29.95
CA ARG A 320 -32.43 -24.66 -30.20
C ARG A 320 -32.07 -24.02 -31.53
N ALA A 321 -30.89 -24.29 -32.08
CA ALA A 321 -30.50 -23.76 -33.40
C ALA A 321 -31.42 -24.24 -34.55
N GLN A 322 -32.15 -25.35 -34.34
CA GLN A 322 -33.17 -25.85 -35.28
C GLN A 322 -34.52 -25.14 -35.10
N LEU A 323 -34.67 -24.35 -34.03
CA LEU A 323 -35.86 -23.57 -33.71
C LEU A 323 -35.61 -22.11 -34.10
N GLY A 324 -36.51 -21.49 -34.87
CA GLY A 324 -36.43 -20.06 -35.17
C GLY A 324 -36.65 -19.17 -33.93
N GLU A 325 -36.65 -17.84 -34.11
CA GLU A 325 -36.76 -16.87 -32.99
C GLU A 325 -38.08 -16.93 -32.18
N SER A 326 -39.13 -17.52 -32.74
CA SER A 326 -40.44 -17.72 -32.08
C SER A 326 -41.04 -19.05 -32.51
N PRO A 327 -40.53 -20.16 -31.96
CA PRO A 327 -41.00 -21.49 -32.35
C PRO A 327 -42.42 -21.70 -31.85
N LYS A 328 -43.23 -22.39 -32.65
CA LYS A 328 -44.57 -22.87 -32.29
C LYS A 328 -44.45 -24.24 -31.61
N THR A 329 -45.53 -24.70 -30.99
CA THR A 329 -45.59 -26.06 -30.42
C THR A 329 -45.34 -27.15 -31.47
N THR A 330 -45.68 -26.91 -32.73
CA THR A 330 -45.40 -27.81 -33.87
C THR A 330 -43.91 -27.96 -34.16
N ASP A 331 -43.13 -26.92 -33.88
CA ASP A 331 -41.69 -26.89 -34.18
C ASP A 331 -40.90 -27.56 -33.05
N ILE A 332 -41.41 -27.45 -31.81
CA ILE A 332 -40.84 -28.11 -30.63
C ILE A 332 -41.19 -29.60 -30.59
N GLY A 333 -42.36 -30.00 -31.07
CA GLY A 333 -42.85 -31.38 -31.00
C GLY A 333 -41.84 -32.46 -31.45
N PRO A 334 -41.19 -32.31 -32.63
CA PRO A 334 -40.18 -33.25 -33.10
C PRO A 334 -38.90 -33.33 -32.26
N LEU A 335 -38.59 -32.29 -31.48
CA LEU A 335 -37.36 -32.18 -30.69
C LEU A 335 -37.56 -32.49 -29.20
N ALA A 336 -38.81 -32.36 -28.71
CA ALA A 336 -39.17 -32.51 -27.32
C ALA A 336 -39.29 -33.97 -26.88
N LYS A 337 -38.71 -34.27 -25.71
CA LYS A 337 -38.91 -35.53 -24.98
C LYS A 337 -39.79 -35.27 -23.75
N GLY A 338 -41.08 -34.94 -23.96
CA GLY A 338 -42.01 -34.61 -22.88
C GLY A 338 -43.30 -33.93 -23.37
N HIS A 339 -44.05 -33.31 -22.44
CA HIS A 339 -45.27 -32.59 -22.77
C HIS A 339 -44.95 -31.30 -23.54
N VAL A 340 -45.17 -31.32 -24.85
CA VAL A 340 -44.81 -30.24 -25.80
C VAL A 340 -45.34 -28.88 -25.36
N THR A 341 -46.59 -28.79 -24.87
CA THR A 341 -47.18 -27.52 -24.41
C THR A 341 -46.46 -26.93 -23.20
N ALA A 342 -46.11 -27.77 -22.21
CA ALA A 342 -45.38 -27.32 -21.03
C ALA A 342 -43.95 -26.91 -21.38
N MET A 343 -43.28 -27.74 -22.19
CA MET A 343 -41.92 -27.44 -22.66
C MET A 343 -41.87 -26.16 -23.48
N TRP A 344 -42.85 -25.90 -24.34
CA TRP A 344 -42.94 -24.66 -25.11
C TRP A 344 -43.10 -23.41 -24.23
N MET A 345 -43.91 -23.48 -23.17
CA MET A 345 -44.07 -22.35 -22.23
C MET A 345 -42.77 -22.06 -21.48
N VAL A 346 -42.15 -23.10 -20.94
CA VAL A 346 -40.89 -22.97 -20.20
C VAL A 346 -39.76 -22.53 -21.13
N TYR A 347 -39.71 -23.04 -22.36
CA TYR A 347 -38.74 -22.59 -23.37
C TYR A 347 -38.90 -21.11 -23.69
N ARG A 348 -40.13 -20.59 -23.83
CA ARG A 348 -40.37 -19.16 -24.04
C ARG A 348 -39.88 -18.31 -22.87
N GLU A 349 -40.09 -18.76 -21.63
CA GLU A 349 -39.56 -18.07 -20.46
C GLU A 349 -38.02 -18.11 -20.42
N LEU A 350 -37.40 -19.24 -20.79
CA LEU A 350 -35.95 -19.33 -20.93
C LEU A 350 -35.41 -18.41 -22.03
N ILE A 351 -36.09 -18.28 -23.17
CA ILE A 351 -35.72 -17.33 -24.24
C ILE A 351 -35.92 -15.89 -23.81
N LYS A 352 -36.99 -15.57 -23.07
CA LYS A 352 -37.18 -14.24 -22.47
C LYS A 352 -36.05 -13.92 -21.50
N LEU A 353 -35.73 -14.85 -20.61
CA LEU A 353 -34.62 -14.75 -19.67
C LEU A 353 -33.30 -14.60 -20.41
N GLN A 354 -33.06 -15.39 -21.46
CA GLN A 354 -31.87 -15.28 -22.30
C GLN A 354 -31.81 -13.89 -22.95
N LYS A 355 -32.89 -13.38 -23.53
CA LYS A 355 -32.94 -12.03 -24.13
C LYS A 355 -32.77 -10.90 -23.10
N SER A 356 -33.18 -11.11 -21.85
CA SER A 356 -32.90 -10.18 -20.75
C SER A 356 -31.48 -10.35 -20.17
N ASN A 357 -30.87 -11.53 -20.30
CA ASN A 357 -29.60 -11.90 -19.67
C ASN A 357 -28.39 -11.79 -20.62
N THR A 358 -28.59 -11.85 -21.94
CA THR A 358 -27.69 -11.25 -22.94
C THR A 358 -27.61 -9.73 -22.80
N ARG A 359 -28.51 -9.15 -21.98
CA ARG A 359 -28.42 -7.78 -21.46
C ARG A 359 -28.01 -7.71 -19.98
N SER A 360 -27.40 -8.74 -19.40
CA SER A 360 -26.63 -8.52 -18.17
C SER A 360 -25.40 -7.70 -18.55
N ALA A 361 -25.59 -6.38 -18.63
CA ALA A 361 -24.53 -5.39 -18.76
C ALA A 361 -23.55 -5.45 -17.58
N ASP A 362 -23.89 -6.20 -16.53
CA ASP A 362 -23.02 -6.43 -15.38
C ASP A 362 -21.86 -7.38 -15.75
N PRO A 363 -20.62 -6.87 -15.85
CA PRO A 363 -19.45 -7.68 -16.16
C PRO A 363 -19.11 -8.67 -15.03
N VAL A 364 -19.47 -8.35 -13.78
CA VAL A 364 -19.19 -9.21 -12.61
C VAL A 364 -19.94 -10.54 -12.76
N ALA A 365 -21.25 -10.48 -13.03
CA ALA A 365 -22.05 -11.67 -13.28
C ALA A 365 -21.54 -12.51 -14.47
N ARG A 366 -21.07 -11.88 -15.55
CA ARG A 366 -20.48 -12.58 -16.71
C ARG A 366 -19.22 -13.35 -16.33
N ALA A 367 -18.29 -12.71 -15.62
CA ALA A 367 -17.06 -13.36 -15.16
C ALA A 367 -17.35 -14.50 -14.17
N HIS A 368 -18.27 -14.30 -13.22
CA HIS A 368 -18.69 -15.37 -12.30
C HIS A 368 -19.19 -16.61 -13.04
N ARG A 369 -20.05 -16.44 -14.06
CA ARG A 369 -20.53 -17.57 -14.88
C ARG A 369 -19.39 -18.28 -15.60
N ALA A 370 -18.43 -17.52 -16.14
CA ALA A 370 -17.27 -18.09 -16.81
C ALA A 370 -16.39 -18.90 -15.84
N PHE A 371 -16.18 -18.42 -14.61
CA PHE A 371 -15.47 -19.18 -13.57
C PHE A 371 -16.21 -20.45 -13.17
N ALA A 372 -17.53 -20.38 -12.95
CA ALA A 372 -18.35 -21.53 -12.54
C ALA A 372 -18.40 -22.63 -13.61
N SER A 373 -18.43 -22.24 -14.88
CA SER A 373 -18.44 -23.17 -16.03
C SER A 373 -17.05 -23.62 -16.47
N GLY A 374 -15.98 -23.16 -15.81
CA GLY A 374 -14.61 -23.53 -16.15
C GLY A 374 -14.13 -22.97 -17.50
N ARG A 375 -14.75 -21.91 -18.02
CA ARG A 375 -14.35 -21.27 -19.28
C ARG A 375 -12.92 -20.70 -19.21
N SER A 376 -12.26 -20.65 -20.36
CA SER A 376 -10.98 -19.97 -20.54
C SER A 376 -11.19 -18.48 -20.80
N PHE A 377 -10.24 -17.66 -20.36
CA PHE A 377 -10.22 -16.22 -20.63
C PHE A 377 -9.12 -15.91 -21.65
N ASN A 378 -9.42 -15.04 -22.62
CA ASN A 378 -8.47 -14.63 -23.66
C ASN A 378 -8.40 -13.11 -23.76
N PHE A 379 -7.22 -12.55 -23.50
CA PHE A 379 -6.95 -11.11 -23.47
C PHE A 379 -6.16 -10.62 -24.69
N ALA A 380 -6.03 -11.42 -25.75
CA ALA A 380 -5.27 -11.04 -26.95
C ALA A 380 -5.94 -9.93 -27.79
N ALA A 381 -7.24 -9.69 -27.59
CA ALA A 381 -8.05 -8.76 -28.39
C ALA A 381 -7.94 -7.29 -27.96
N GLY A 382 -6.95 -6.91 -27.14
CA GLY A 382 -6.79 -5.54 -26.63
C GLY A 382 -7.89 -5.15 -25.63
N PRO A 383 -7.98 -5.82 -24.47
CA PRO A 383 -9.00 -5.55 -23.46
C PRO A 383 -8.84 -4.14 -22.88
N ARG A 384 -9.92 -3.59 -22.33
CA ARG A 384 -9.79 -2.39 -21.50
C ARG A 384 -8.99 -2.70 -20.24
N HIS A 385 -8.18 -1.75 -19.81
CA HIS A 385 -7.34 -1.85 -18.63
C HIS A 385 -8.03 -1.21 -17.40
N PHE A 386 -7.79 -1.79 -16.24
CA PHE A 386 -8.36 -1.37 -14.96
C PHE A 386 -7.25 -1.14 -13.95
N VAL A 387 -7.41 -0.18 -13.05
CA VAL A 387 -6.42 0.16 -12.03
C VAL A 387 -7.07 0.19 -10.65
N LEU A 388 -6.56 -0.63 -9.74
CA LEU A 388 -6.84 -0.53 -8.32
C LEU A 388 -5.75 0.29 -7.65
N ILE A 389 -6.16 1.31 -6.90
CA ILE A 389 -5.26 2.18 -6.16
C ILE A 389 -5.48 1.95 -4.68
N ILE A 390 -4.39 1.59 -4.00
CA ILE A 390 -4.37 1.28 -2.58
C ILE A 390 -3.51 2.31 -1.87
N ASP A 391 -4.16 3.33 -1.33
CA ASP A 391 -3.48 4.37 -0.57
C ASP A 391 -3.10 3.83 0.82
N GLU A 392 -1.92 4.22 1.32
CA GLU A 392 -1.42 3.78 2.62
C GLU A 392 -1.35 2.25 2.76
N ILE A 393 -0.88 1.55 1.72
CA ILE A 393 -0.91 0.08 1.61
C ILE A 393 -0.30 -0.64 2.81
N ASN A 394 0.65 0.00 3.50
CA ASN A 394 1.36 -0.55 4.64
C ASN A 394 0.64 -0.36 5.99
N ARG A 395 -0.48 0.38 6.04
CA ARG A 395 -1.28 0.59 7.27
C ARG A 395 -2.23 -0.56 7.61
N ALA A 396 -2.29 -1.59 6.77
CA ALA A 396 -2.99 -2.83 7.07
C ALA A 396 -2.02 -4.02 6.98
N ASN A 397 -2.40 -5.16 7.56
CA ASN A 397 -1.68 -6.41 7.34
C ASN A 397 -2.00 -6.93 5.92
N ILE A 398 -1.17 -6.56 4.96
CA ILE A 398 -1.38 -6.86 3.54
C ILE A 398 -1.54 -8.36 3.30
N ALA A 399 -0.75 -9.22 3.96
CA ALA A 399 -0.87 -10.67 3.83
C ALA A 399 -2.25 -11.18 4.25
N ARG A 400 -2.81 -10.63 5.34
CA ARG A 400 -4.17 -10.96 5.79
C ARG A 400 -5.25 -10.38 4.86
N VAL A 401 -5.05 -9.18 4.32
CA VAL A 401 -6.02 -8.52 3.43
C VAL A 401 -6.12 -9.22 2.08
N PHE A 402 -4.98 -9.59 1.48
CA PHE A 402 -4.93 -10.31 0.20
C PHE A 402 -5.21 -11.81 0.36
N GLY A 403 -4.89 -12.39 1.52
CA GLY A 403 -5.06 -13.82 1.76
C GLY A 403 -4.33 -14.67 0.72
N GLU A 404 -5.05 -15.63 0.14
CA GLU A 404 -4.59 -16.52 -0.92
C GLU A 404 -4.37 -15.83 -2.28
N LEU A 405 -4.87 -14.59 -2.46
CA LEU A 405 -4.78 -13.88 -3.74
C LEU A 405 -3.42 -13.25 -3.98
N ILE A 406 -2.57 -13.19 -2.96
CA ILE A 406 -1.21 -12.66 -3.06
C ILE A 406 -0.45 -13.34 -4.21
N THR A 407 -0.52 -14.66 -4.31
CA THR A 407 0.14 -15.43 -5.37
C THR A 407 -0.42 -15.14 -6.76
N LEU A 408 -1.69 -14.76 -6.87
CA LEU A 408 -2.33 -14.44 -8.15
C LEU A 408 -1.93 -13.08 -8.72
N LEU A 409 -1.24 -12.25 -7.93
CA LEU A 409 -0.71 -10.97 -8.40
C LEU A 409 0.49 -11.13 -9.35
N GLU A 410 1.19 -12.27 -9.28
CA GLU A 410 2.34 -12.56 -10.14
C GLU A 410 1.94 -12.58 -11.62
N PRO A 411 2.68 -11.89 -12.51
CA PRO A 411 2.27 -11.73 -13.90
C PRO A 411 1.97 -13.04 -14.63
N ASP A 412 2.79 -14.07 -14.48
CA ASP A 412 2.65 -15.36 -15.17
C ASP A 412 1.50 -16.23 -14.64
N LYS A 413 1.02 -15.96 -13.41
CA LYS A 413 -0.07 -16.69 -12.74
C LYS A 413 -1.46 -16.11 -13.00
N ARG A 414 -1.54 -14.98 -13.70
CA ARG A 414 -2.80 -14.35 -14.09
C ARG A 414 -3.52 -15.13 -15.19
N LEU A 415 -4.81 -14.87 -15.33
CA LEU A 415 -5.66 -15.51 -16.34
C LEU A 415 -5.10 -15.34 -17.76
N GLY A 416 -5.09 -16.41 -18.53
CA GLY A 416 -4.60 -16.45 -19.91
C GLY A 416 -3.07 -16.51 -20.07
N ASN A 417 -2.29 -16.48 -18.97
CA ASN A 417 -0.83 -16.55 -19.01
C ASN A 417 -0.30 -17.98 -18.80
N SER A 418 1.01 -18.18 -19.01
CA SER A 418 1.64 -19.49 -19.10
C SER A 418 1.48 -20.38 -17.86
N ASN A 419 1.41 -19.78 -16.68
CA ASN A 419 1.28 -20.47 -15.40
C ASN A 419 -0.03 -20.08 -14.70
N GLU A 420 -1.10 -19.82 -15.46
CA GLU A 420 -2.41 -19.42 -14.94
C GLU A 420 -2.79 -20.24 -13.70
N LEU A 421 -3.08 -19.53 -12.61
CA LEU A 421 -3.54 -20.10 -11.36
C LEU A 421 -4.96 -19.61 -11.06
N ARG A 422 -5.82 -20.53 -10.63
CA ARG A 422 -7.13 -20.24 -10.06
C ARG A 422 -7.18 -20.80 -8.65
N VAL A 423 -7.82 -20.06 -7.75
CA VAL A 423 -8.01 -20.47 -6.35
C VAL A 423 -9.49 -20.61 -6.06
N GLN A 424 -9.82 -21.45 -5.07
CA GLN A 424 -11.17 -21.52 -4.53
C GLN A 424 -11.26 -20.62 -3.30
N LEU A 425 -12.16 -19.64 -3.34
CA LEU A 425 -12.31 -18.68 -2.24
C LEU A 425 -12.94 -19.35 -1.00
N PRO A 426 -12.51 -18.99 0.22
CA PRO A 426 -12.89 -19.67 1.45
C PRO A 426 -14.37 -19.47 1.82
N SER A 427 -14.96 -18.30 1.57
CA SER A 427 -16.31 -17.98 2.04
C SER A 427 -17.37 -18.40 1.04
N SER A 428 -17.22 -17.99 -0.23
CA SER A 428 -18.17 -18.30 -1.32
C SER A 428 -17.98 -19.69 -1.92
N LYS A 429 -16.79 -20.30 -1.74
CA LYS A 429 -16.37 -21.53 -2.43
C LYS A 429 -16.29 -21.41 -3.96
N GLU A 430 -16.34 -20.18 -4.48
CA GLU A 430 -16.22 -19.89 -5.91
C GLU A 430 -14.77 -19.99 -6.38
N CYS A 431 -14.58 -20.43 -7.63
CA CYS A 431 -13.30 -20.30 -8.32
C CYS A 431 -13.04 -18.84 -8.70
N PHE A 432 -11.81 -18.39 -8.53
CA PHE A 432 -11.40 -17.03 -8.80
C PHE A 432 -9.96 -16.97 -9.35
N GLY A 433 -9.71 -15.99 -10.22
CA GLY A 433 -8.39 -15.70 -10.77
C GLY A 433 -8.26 -14.22 -11.10
N VAL A 434 -7.04 -13.72 -11.16
CA VAL A 434 -6.75 -12.29 -11.42
C VAL A 434 -6.41 -12.11 -12.90
N PRO A 435 -7.07 -11.19 -13.63
CA PRO A 435 -6.79 -10.99 -15.04
C PRO A 435 -5.55 -10.09 -15.28
N PRO A 436 -4.93 -10.17 -16.47
CA PRO A 436 -3.71 -9.42 -16.82
C PRO A 436 -3.97 -7.95 -17.18
N ASN A 437 -5.22 -7.55 -17.39
CA ASN A 437 -5.63 -6.15 -17.62
C ASN A 437 -6.00 -5.41 -16.32
N LEU A 438 -5.81 -6.02 -15.14
CA LEU A 438 -5.96 -5.35 -13.84
C LEU A 438 -4.59 -4.94 -13.30
N HIS A 439 -4.39 -3.66 -13.01
CA HIS A 439 -3.16 -3.13 -12.41
C HIS A 439 -3.40 -2.75 -10.96
N VAL A 440 -2.39 -2.90 -10.11
CA VAL A 440 -2.47 -2.50 -8.69
C VAL A 440 -1.39 -1.46 -8.41
N VAL A 441 -1.78 -0.29 -7.92
CA VAL A 441 -0.87 0.80 -7.58
C VAL A 441 -1.05 1.15 -6.10
N GLY A 442 -0.04 0.85 -5.28
CA GLY A 442 0.01 1.20 -3.88
C GLY A 442 0.73 2.52 -3.63
N THR A 443 0.36 3.25 -2.58
CA THR A 443 1.21 4.30 -1.99
C THR A 443 1.68 3.87 -0.61
N MET A 444 2.90 4.26 -0.25
CA MET A 444 3.49 3.91 1.03
C MET A 444 4.23 5.11 1.62
N ASN A 445 3.83 5.56 2.81
CA ASN A 445 4.65 6.47 3.60
C ASN A 445 5.68 5.66 4.38
N THR A 446 6.94 6.06 4.27
CA THR A 446 8.05 5.38 4.95
C THR A 446 8.39 5.95 6.32
N ALA A 447 7.91 7.16 6.63
CA ALA A 447 8.16 7.82 7.91
C ALA A 447 7.32 7.26 9.07
N ASP A 448 6.17 6.62 8.83
CA ASP A 448 5.32 6.20 9.95
C ASP A 448 5.95 4.99 10.67
N ARG A 449 6.22 5.16 11.97
CA ARG A 449 6.85 4.13 12.81
C ARG A 449 5.88 3.01 13.23
N SER A 450 4.58 3.19 13.04
CA SER A 450 3.51 2.28 13.49
C SER A 450 3.09 1.24 12.44
N ILE A 451 3.97 0.96 11.48
CA ILE A 451 3.65 0.20 10.26
C ILE A 451 4.12 -1.24 10.38
N ALA A 452 3.32 -2.19 9.92
CA ALA A 452 3.74 -3.58 9.75
C ALA A 452 4.88 -3.67 8.71
N LEU A 453 5.98 -4.34 9.08
CA LEU A 453 7.04 -4.67 8.12
C LEU A 453 6.44 -5.42 6.94
N MET A 454 6.60 -4.89 5.73
CA MET A 454 6.04 -5.52 4.55
C MET A 454 6.76 -6.84 4.26
N ASP A 455 5.98 -7.91 4.12
CA ASP A 455 6.46 -9.28 3.87
C ASP A 455 7.34 -9.34 2.60
N VAL A 456 8.39 -10.17 2.66
CA VAL A 456 9.27 -10.47 1.53
C VAL A 456 8.49 -11.02 0.33
N ALA A 457 7.42 -11.78 0.56
CA ALA A 457 6.57 -12.30 -0.50
C ALA A 457 5.90 -11.17 -1.31
N LEU A 458 5.41 -10.13 -0.61
CA LEU A 458 4.82 -8.95 -1.25
C LEU A 458 5.86 -8.15 -2.02
N ARG A 459 7.07 -8.02 -1.46
CA ARG A 459 8.15 -7.29 -2.14
C ARG A 459 8.51 -7.88 -3.51
N ARG A 460 8.33 -9.18 -3.71
CA ARG A 460 8.59 -9.87 -4.99
C ARG A 460 7.50 -9.66 -6.03
N GLN A 461 6.30 -9.27 -5.61
CA GLN A 461 5.12 -9.16 -6.48
C GLN A 461 4.84 -7.74 -6.94
N PHE A 462 5.46 -6.75 -6.28
CA PHE A 462 5.33 -5.33 -6.57
C PHE A 462 6.67 -4.75 -7.02
N THR A 463 6.62 -3.86 -8.01
CA THR A 463 7.74 -2.98 -8.35
C THR A 463 7.72 -1.77 -7.43
N PHE A 464 8.86 -1.45 -6.82
CA PHE A 464 9.00 -0.34 -5.88
C PHE A 464 9.59 0.87 -6.59
N GLU A 465 8.80 1.94 -6.68
CA GLU A 465 9.24 3.21 -7.26
C GLU A 465 9.41 4.22 -6.11
N GLU A 466 10.66 4.60 -5.86
CA GLU A 466 11.01 5.52 -4.78
C GLU A 466 10.71 6.97 -5.18
N MET A 467 10.07 7.71 -4.27
CA MET A 467 9.69 9.11 -4.42
C MET A 467 10.31 9.94 -3.30
N MET A 468 11.50 10.48 -3.57
CA MET A 468 12.24 11.33 -2.65
C MET A 468 11.88 12.81 -2.82
N PRO A 469 12.17 13.65 -1.81
CA PRO A 469 12.04 15.10 -1.94
C PRO A 469 12.87 15.63 -3.11
N ASP A 470 12.20 16.32 -4.01
CA ASP A 470 12.76 16.82 -5.27
C ASP A 470 12.74 18.35 -5.29
N ALA A 471 13.92 18.95 -5.32
CA ALA A 471 14.11 20.40 -5.34
C ALA A 471 13.90 21.01 -6.73
N GLU A 472 14.06 20.23 -7.81
CA GLU A 472 13.80 20.69 -9.18
C GLU A 472 12.30 20.75 -9.42
N ALA A 473 11.56 19.70 -9.05
CA ALA A 473 10.09 19.71 -9.12
C ALA A 473 9.46 20.84 -8.29
N LEU A 474 10.07 21.20 -7.15
CA LEU A 474 9.66 22.37 -6.37
C LEU A 474 9.90 23.68 -7.13
N ASP A 475 11.08 23.81 -7.74
CA ASP A 475 11.49 25.00 -8.47
C ASP A 475 10.57 25.26 -9.68
N ASP A 476 10.28 24.20 -10.44
CA ASP A 476 9.38 24.22 -11.60
C ASP A 476 7.96 24.62 -11.17
N ALA A 477 7.41 24.00 -10.12
CA ALA A 477 6.07 24.32 -9.63
C ALA A 477 5.93 25.77 -9.15
N LEU A 478 6.98 26.33 -8.53
CA LEU A 478 7.00 27.73 -8.12
C LEU A 478 7.14 28.69 -9.31
N ALA A 479 7.90 28.30 -10.33
CA ALA A 479 8.05 29.05 -11.57
C ALA A 479 6.72 29.11 -12.34
N GLU A 480 6.03 27.97 -12.51
CA GLU A 480 4.69 27.89 -13.12
C GLU A 480 3.66 28.76 -12.37
N ALA A 481 3.80 28.87 -11.06
CA ALA A 481 2.95 29.71 -10.22
C ALA A 481 3.31 31.20 -10.23
N ASN A 482 4.25 31.64 -11.09
CA ASN A 482 4.74 33.02 -11.21
C ASN A 482 5.27 33.59 -9.87
N VAL A 483 5.93 32.76 -9.06
CA VAL A 483 6.58 33.22 -7.82
C VAL A 483 7.86 33.98 -8.17
N ASP A 484 8.10 35.10 -7.46
CA ASP A 484 9.30 35.91 -7.63
C ASP A 484 10.60 35.09 -7.52
N ALA A 485 11.57 35.38 -8.40
CA ALA A 485 12.80 34.60 -8.53
C ALA A 485 13.66 34.57 -7.25
N ALA A 486 13.66 35.67 -6.47
CA ALA A 486 14.41 35.72 -5.22
C ALA A 486 13.72 34.86 -4.15
N LEU A 487 12.39 34.93 -4.04
CA LEU A 487 11.64 34.07 -3.14
C LEU A 487 11.75 32.59 -3.52
N ARG A 488 11.66 32.25 -4.80
CA ARG A 488 11.82 30.89 -5.31
C ARG A 488 13.19 30.30 -4.93
N THR A 489 14.25 31.08 -5.16
CA THR A 489 15.62 30.71 -4.78
C THR A 489 15.74 30.46 -3.28
N LEU A 490 15.16 31.35 -2.46
CA LEU A 490 15.14 31.20 -1.00
C LEU A 490 14.42 29.92 -0.56
N VAL A 491 13.22 29.67 -1.09
CA VAL A 491 12.42 28.48 -0.76
C VAL A 491 13.18 27.21 -1.13
N ARG A 492 13.78 27.16 -2.32
CA ARG A 492 14.60 26.02 -2.76
C ARG A 492 15.79 25.77 -1.82
N ASN A 493 16.51 26.82 -1.42
CA ASN A 493 17.66 26.67 -0.54
C ASN A 493 17.25 26.24 0.88
N VAL A 494 16.16 26.81 1.41
CA VAL A 494 15.57 26.42 2.70
C VAL A 494 15.17 24.94 2.67
N PHE A 495 14.45 24.52 1.63
CA PHE A 495 14.02 23.14 1.43
C PHE A 495 15.21 22.18 1.38
N THR A 496 16.21 22.46 0.55
CA THR A 496 17.41 21.61 0.42
C THR A 496 18.16 21.52 1.73
N LYS A 497 18.43 22.64 2.39
CA LYS A 497 19.24 22.65 3.62
C LYS A 497 18.53 21.97 4.79
N LEU A 498 17.21 22.18 4.92
CA LEU A 498 16.41 21.48 5.92
C LEU A 498 16.47 19.96 5.70
N ASN A 499 16.31 19.51 4.46
CA ASN A 499 16.36 18.09 4.12
C ASN A 499 17.74 17.45 4.32
N GLU A 500 18.83 18.16 4.01
CA GLU A 500 20.20 17.72 4.33
C GLU A 500 20.38 17.51 5.84
N ARG A 501 19.89 18.45 6.65
CA ARG A 501 19.97 18.37 8.12
C ARG A 501 19.11 17.24 8.66
N LEU A 502 17.89 17.06 8.15
CA LEU A 502 17.03 15.94 8.56
C LEU A 502 17.65 14.58 8.25
N ARG A 503 18.22 14.43 7.06
CA ARG A 503 18.92 13.21 6.66
C ARG A 503 20.10 12.90 7.58
N TYR A 504 20.80 13.91 8.07
CA TYR A 504 21.93 13.76 8.98
C TYR A 504 21.50 13.49 10.44
N LEU A 505 20.53 14.24 10.94
CA LEU A 505 20.08 14.19 12.34
C LEU A 505 19.16 13.01 12.63
N TYR A 506 18.54 12.46 11.60
CA TYR A 506 17.53 11.42 11.70
C TYR A 506 17.79 10.32 10.68
N ASP A 507 17.17 10.37 9.50
CA ASP A 507 17.39 9.45 8.38
C ASP A 507 16.81 10.03 7.08
N ARG A 508 16.94 9.28 5.99
CA ARG A 508 16.41 9.67 4.67
C ARG A 508 14.88 9.63 4.57
N GLU A 509 14.22 8.79 5.37
CA GLU A 509 12.77 8.55 5.31
C GLU A 509 11.97 9.68 5.98
N HIS A 510 12.62 10.45 6.86
CA HIS A 510 12.04 11.59 7.59
C HIS A 510 12.39 12.94 6.93
N GLN A 511 12.81 12.92 5.67
CA GLN A 511 12.92 14.14 4.89
C GLN A 511 11.52 14.72 4.59
N ILE A 512 11.43 16.02 4.33
CA ILE A 512 10.18 16.73 4.03
C ILE A 512 10.02 16.84 2.51
N GLY A 513 8.90 16.37 1.97
CA GLY A 513 8.61 16.47 0.55
C GLY A 513 8.24 17.88 0.06
N HIS A 514 8.41 18.12 -1.24
CA HIS A 514 8.20 19.43 -1.86
C HIS A 514 6.73 19.92 -1.84
N ALA A 515 5.75 19.02 -1.66
CA ALA A 515 4.33 19.39 -1.72
C ALA A 515 3.91 20.35 -0.60
N TYR A 516 4.63 20.36 0.54
CA TYR A 516 4.42 21.34 1.60
C TYR A 516 4.66 22.78 1.14
N PHE A 517 5.51 22.98 0.13
CA PHE A 517 5.98 24.27 -0.34
C PHE A 517 5.25 24.76 -1.61
N PHE A 518 4.47 23.92 -2.29
CA PHE A 518 3.76 24.27 -3.53
C PHE A 518 2.82 25.48 -3.40
N GLY A 519 2.29 25.75 -2.20
CA GLY A 519 1.40 26.88 -1.94
C GLY A 519 2.11 28.20 -1.58
N VAL A 520 3.43 28.22 -1.50
CA VAL A 520 4.18 29.42 -1.08
C VAL A 520 4.17 30.47 -2.19
N ARG A 521 3.64 31.67 -1.88
CA ARG A 521 3.60 32.82 -2.80
C ARG A 521 4.28 34.07 -2.24
N SER A 522 4.59 34.07 -0.95
CA SER A 522 5.20 35.19 -0.23
C SER A 522 6.05 34.66 0.93
N LEU A 523 6.90 35.52 1.52
CA LEU A 523 7.60 35.19 2.77
C LEU A 523 6.63 34.84 3.91
N ASP A 524 5.47 35.49 3.95
CA ASP A 524 4.43 35.18 4.93
C ASP A 524 3.82 33.78 4.67
N GLY A 525 3.66 33.40 3.39
CA GLY A 525 3.27 32.04 3.01
C GLY A 525 4.30 30.99 3.44
N LEU A 526 5.60 31.28 3.30
CA LEU A 526 6.66 30.39 3.78
C LEU A 526 6.64 30.27 5.31
N ARG A 527 6.43 31.39 6.02
CA ARG A 527 6.21 31.39 7.47
C ARG A 527 5.03 30.52 7.87
N ALA A 528 3.90 30.64 7.18
CA ALA A 528 2.72 29.84 7.47
C ALA A 528 2.98 28.33 7.28
N VAL A 529 3.67 27.95 6.20
CA VAL A 529 4.09 26.55 5.98
C VAL A 529 4.95 26.05 7.14
N PHE A 530 5.92 26.85 7.59
CA PHE A 530 6.77 26.48 8.71
C PHE A 530 6.02 26.39 10.05
N ALA A 531 5.21 27.38 10.37
CA ALA A 531 4.50 27.47 11.64
C ALA A 531 3.41 26.38 11.77
N ASP A 532 2.66 26.13 10.70
CA ASP A 532 1.48 25.27 10.74
C ASP A 532 1.79 23.81 10.41
N ARG A 533 2.86 23.53 9.66
CA ARG A 533 3.14 22.18 9.13
C ARG A 533 4.53 21.68 9.47
N ILE A 534 5.58 22.44 9.16
CA ILE A 534 6.96 21.94 9.33
C ILE A 534 7.36 21.85 10.81
N LEU A 535 7.16 22.90 11.61
CA LEU A 535 7.55 22.90 13.03
C LEU A 535 6.81 21.83 13.84
N PRO A 536 5.47 21.67 13.72
CA PRO A 536 4.77 20.54 14.35
C PRO A 536 5.33 19.17 13.92
N LEU A 537 5.62 18.99 12.63
CA LEU A 537 6.19 17.74 12.12
C LEU A 537 7.60 17.47 12.69
N LEU A 538 8.43 18.51 12.81
CA LEU A 538 9.75 18.39 13.45
C LEU A 538 9.65 18.02 14.93
N GLN A 539 8.65 18.57 15.65
CA GLN A 539 8.41 18.22 17.05
C GLN A 539 7.97 16.76 17.21
N GLU A 540 7.22 16.23 16.24
CA GLU A 540 6.82 14.82 16.21
C GLU A 540 8.03 13.92 15.89
N TYR A 541 8.83 14.26 14.88
CA TYR A 541 10.04 13.51 14.55
C TYR A 541 11.02 13.49 15.72
N PHE A 542 11.30 14.64 16.32
CA PHE A 542 12.21 14.79 17.45
C PHE A 542 11.45 14.91 18.78
N TYR A 543 10.56 13.95 19.05
CA TYR A 543 9.77 13.95 20.29
C TYR A 543 10.66 14.06 21.54
N GLY A 544 10.41 15.09 22.36
CA GLY A 544 11.19 15.41 23.56
C GLY A 544 12.60 15.96 23.31
N GLN A 545 13.03 16.12 22.06
CA GLN A 545 14.40 16.48 21.65
C GLN A 545 14.42 17.80 20.88
N TRP A 546 14.10 18.90 21.59
CA TRP A 546 14.08 20.25 21.03
C TRP A 546 15.44 20.75 20.55
N ASP A 547 16.52 20.23 21.12
CA ASP A 547 17.90 20.43 20.68
C ASP A 547 18.09 20.00 19.21
N LYS A 548 17.50 18.88 18.80
CA LYS A 548 17.52 18.40 17.42
C LYS A 548 16.61 19.22 16.50
N VAL A 549 15.46 19.68 16.98
CA VAL A 549 14.61 20.63 16.26
C VAL A 549 15.38 21.91 15.98
N ALA A 550 16.08 22.45 16.98
CA ALA A 550 16.93 23.62 16.85
C ALA A 550 18.06 23.40 15.85
N LEU A 551 18.78 22.28 15.92
CA LEU A 551 19.81 21.91 14.95
C LEU A 551 19.26 21.80 13.52
N ALA A 552 18.09 21.21 13.32
CA ALA A 552 17.45 21.08 12.00
C ALA A 552 17.13 22.45 11.38
N LEU A 553 16.71 23.41 12.20
CA LEU A 553 16.44 24.79 11.79
C LEU A 553 17.73 25.64 11.67
N GLY A 554 18.90 25.09 11.99
CA GLY A 554 20.19 25.75 11.85
C GLY A 554 20.65 26.54 13.07
N TYR A 555 20.09 26.30 14.25
CA TYR A 555 20.55 26.90 15.49
C TYR A 555 21.73 26.11 16.04
N PRO A 556 22.93 26.71 16.17
CA PRO A 556 24.04 26.04 16.84
C PRO A 556 23.74 25.93 18.34
N ILE A 557 23.84 24.72 18.88
CA ILE A 557 23.66 24.43 20.32
C ILE A 557 24.99 24.04 20.99
N LYS A 558 25.10 24.33 22.27
CA LYS A 558 26.17 23.90 23.17
C LYS A 558 25.90 22.45 23.63
N ALA A 559 26.89 21.84 24.27
CA ALA A 559 26.77 20.49 24.81
C ALA A 559 25.71 20.37 25.93
N ASP A 560 25.39 21.48 26.60
CA ASP A 560 24.35 21.58 27.63
C ASP A 560 22.93 21.80 27.06
N GLY A 561 22.75 21.71 25.74
CA GLY A 561 21.46 21.91 25.06
C GLY A 561 21.03 23.38 24.91
N THR A 562 21.83 24.34 25.36
CA THR A 562 21.54 25.77 25.21
C THR A 562 22.06 26.32 23.88
N PRO A 563 21.49 27.41 23.34
CA PRO A 563 22.04 28.06 22.15
C PRO A 563 23.52 28.48 22.32
N LYS A 564 24.37 28.17 21.35
CA LYS A 564 25.79 28.63 21.31
C LYS A 564 25.89 30.15 21.20
N GLU A 565 25.01 30.74 20.41
CA GLU A 565 24.86 32.18 20.30
C GLU A 565 23.53 32.58 20.94
N VAL A 566 23.58 33.41 21.97
CA VAL A 566 22.40 34.14 22.42
C VAL A 566 22.09 35.12 21.31
N ARG A 567 21.13 34.79 20.44
CA ARG A 567 20.60 35.76 19.47
C ARG A 567 20.19 36.99 20.29
N SER A 568 20.87 38.11 20.05
CA SER A 568 20.93 39.23 20.99
C SER A 568 19.53 39.66 21.45
N THR A 569 19.44 39.98 22.74
CA THR A 569 18.27 40.56 23.42
C THR A 569 17.76 41.85 22.77
N GLU A 570 18.46 42.42 21.79
CA GLU A 570 18.02 43.59 21.02
C GLU A 570 17.00 43.26 19.91
N HIS A 571 16.83 41.97 19.55
CA HIS A 571 15.74 41.53 18.69
C HIS A 571 15.05 40.30 19.28
N ALA A 572 14.11 40.53 20.20
CA ALA A 572 13.06 39.57 20.58
C ALA A 572 12.10 39.24 19.41
N SER A 573 12.54 39.39 18.16
CA SER A 573 11.81 39.21 16.90
C SER A 573 12.85 38.87 15.83
N GLY A 574 13.20 37.59 15.70
CA GLY A 574 14.29 37.19 14.80
C GLY A 574 14.53 35.70 14.65
N THR A 575 13.70 34.86 15.26
CA THR A 575 13.98 33.43 15.42
C THR A 575 12.71 32.61 15.24
N PHE A 576 12.89 31.37 14.79
CA PHE A 576 11.87 30.33 14.75
C PHE A 576 11.55 29.82 16.16
N LEU A 577 12.57 29.77 17.02
CA LEU A 577 12.50 29.22 18.37
C LEU A 577 12.93 30.25 19.43
N THR A 578 12.31 30.18 20.60
CA THR A 578 12.71 30.90 21.81
C THR A 578 13.13 29.92 22.89
N THR A 579 13.95 30.38 23.83
CA THR A 579 14.37 29.61 24.99
C THR A 579 14.07 30.38 26.27
N GLN A 580 13.51 29.71 27.27
CA GLN A 580 13.31 30.25 28.60
C GLN A 580 14.10 29.40 29.60
N LYS A 581 14.91 30.06 30.43
CA LYS A 581 15.52 29.39 31.60
C LYS A 581 14.44 29.23 32.66
N LEU A 582 14.18 27.98 33.04
CA LEU A 582 13.30 27.61 34.14
C LEU A 582 14.17 27.30 35.34
N ASP A 583 14.25 28.29 36.24
CA ASP A 583 14.92 28.13 37.52
C ASP A 583 14.00 27.36 38.47
N GLU A 584 14.51 26.27 39.03
CA GLU A 584 13.73 25.32 39.82
C GLU A 584 13.01 26.02 40.98
N LYS A 585 13.76 26.80 41.75
CA LYS A 585 13.27 27.54 42.92
C LYS A 585 12.21 28.57 42.54
N THR A 586 12.38 29.23 41.40
CA THR A 586 11.44 30.21 40.88
C THR A 586 10.14 29.56 40.38
N VAL A 587 10.23 28.37 39.78
CA VAL A 587 9.07 27.66 39.21
C VAL A 587 8.30 26.87 40.26
N LEU A 588 8.99 26.11 41.12
CA LEU A 588 8.38 25.27 42.15
C LEU A 588 8.07 26.06 43.44
N GLY A 589 8.77 27.17 43.66
CA GLY A 589 8.68 27.96 44.89
C GLY A 589 9.53 27.43 46.05
N PHE A 590 10.25 26.32 45.85
CA PHE A 590 11.13 25.66 46.81
C PHE A 590 12.20 24.83 46.07
N ASP A 591 13.24 24.43 46.78
CA ASP A 591 14.29 23.53 46.27
C ASP A 591 13.86 22.06 46.47
N HIS A 592 14.13 21.17 45.51
CA HIS A 592 13.70 19.78 45.45
C HIS A 592 14.85 18.87 44.96
N ASP A 593 15.14 17.78 45.68
CA ASP A 593 16.35 16.98 45.48
C ASP A 593 16.45 16.29 44.09
N GLU A 594 15.32 16.05 43.42
CA GLU A 594 15.27 15.35 42.12
C GLU A 594 15.17 16.26 40.89
N TYR A 595 14.94 17.56 41.06
CA TYR A 595 14.77 18.50 39.95
C TYR A 595 15.94 19.47 39.88
N VAL A 596 16.21 20.01 38.69
CA VAL A 596 17.28 20.96 38.43
C VAL A 596 16.80 22.00 37.45
N ASP A 597 17.49 23.15 37.37
CA ASP A 597 17.26 24.16 36.35
C ASP A 597 17.20 23.56 34.94
N GLN A 598 16.18 23.96 34.17
CA GLN A 598 15.98 23.50 32.80
C GLN A 598 15.94 24.66 31.82
N VAL A 599 16.16 24.36 30.54
CA VAL A 599 15.92 25.29 29.44
C VAL A 599 14.76 24.76 28.62
N ALA A 600 13.64 25.47 28.68
CA ALA A 600 12.47 25.17 27.88
C ALA A 600 12.59 25.85 26.52
N TRP A 601 12.41 25.06 25.46
CA TRP A 601 12.31 25.53 24.09
C TRP A 601 10.85 25.67 23.70
N ASP A 602 10.51 26.73 22.96
CA ASP A 602 9.19 26.90 22.34
C ASP A 602 9.34 27.56 20.97
N VAL A 603 8.32 27.46 20.13
CA VAL A 603 8.18 28.24 18.91
C VAL A 603 8.03 29.71 19.29
N HIS A 604 8.86 30.56 18.69
CA HIS A 604 8.88 31.98 19.01
C HIS A 604 7.50 32.63 18.81
N PRO A 605 6.93 33.37 19.79
CA PRO A 605 5.58 33.91 19.67
C PRO A 605 5.37 34.79 18.45
N ALA A 606 6.34 35.63 18.07
CA ALA A 606 6.29 36.47 16.87
C ALA A 606 6.27 35.69 15.54
N PHE A 607 6.63 34.40 15.56
CA PHE A 607 6.54 33.54 14.38
C PHE A 607 5.10 33.06 14.10
N ARG A 608 4.20 33.12 15.10
CA ARG A 608 2.80 32.66 15.00
C ARG A 608 1.80 33.68 14.40
N PRO A 609 1.80 34.99 14.74
CA PRO A 609 0.76 35.93 14.29
C PRO A 609 0.96 36.41 12.84
N ARG A 610 -0.11 36.32 12.03
CA ARG A 610 -0.12 36.57 10.57
C ARG A 610 -0.39 38.04 10.22
N GLY A 611 0.07 38.46 9.03
CA GLY A 611 -0.40 39.70 8.38
C GLY A 611 -0.02 41.04 9.04
N LYS A 612 0.93 41.07 9.97
CA LYS A 612 1.45 42.31 10.56
C LYS A 612 2.97 42.38 10.36
N GLU A 613 3.38 43.45 9.67
CA GLU A 613 4.74 43.96 9.41
C GLU A 613 5.65 43.27 8.37
N LYS A 614 6.46 44.13 7.72
CA LYS A 614 7.54 43.79 6.78
C LYS A 614 8.77 43.38 7.57
N ASP A 615 8.78 42.12 7.98
CA ASP A 615 9.82 41.64 8.89
C ASP A 615 11.09 41.26 8.13
N GLY A 616 12.02 42.23 7.99
CA GLY A 616 13.37 41.97 7.49
C GLY A 616 14.08 40.83 8.24
N TRP A 617 13.73 40.63 9.51
CA TRP A 617 14.20 39.51 10.33
C TRP A 617 13.70 38.15 9.84
N LEU A 618 12.49 38.06 9.27
CA LEU A 618 11.93 36.80 8.77
C LEU A 618 12.72 36.31 7.56
N LYS A 619 13.04 37.22 6.63
CA LYS A 619 13.91 36.93 5.50
C LYS A 619 15.29 36.48 5.99
N GLN A 620 15.87 37.22 6.94
CA GLN A 620 17.16 36.87 7.54
C GLN A 620 17.14 35.48 8.19
N ALA A 621 16.08 35.13 8.93
CA ALA A 621 15.96 33.82 9.58
C ALA A 621 15.93 32.67 8.56
N PHE A 622 15.24 32.84 7.43
CA PHE A 622 15.25 31.86 6.34
C PHE A 622 16.58 31.82 5.57
N ASP A 623 17.22 32.97 5.35
CA ASP A 623 18.55 33.05 4.73
C ASP A 623 19.61 32.32 5.59
N GLU A 624 19.56 32.50 6.92
CA GLU A 624 20.41 31.78 7.88
C GLU A 624 20.13 30.27 7.86
N LEU A 625 18.86 29.88 7.82
CA LEU A 625 18.47 28.46 7.71
C LEU A 625 19.04 27.85 6.43
N ALA A 626 18.95 28.57 5.31
CA ALA A 626 19.52 28.20 4.01
C ALA A 626 21.05 28.15 3.98
N GLY A 627 21.73 28.63 5.04
CA GLY A 627 23.19 28.58 5.17
C GLY A 627 23.91 29.83 4.65
N ALA A 628 23.20 30.95 4.42
CA ALA A 628 23.83 32.22 4.16
C ALA A 628 24.56 32.71 5.44
N LYS A 629 25.83 33.11 5.29
CA LYS A 629 26.56 33.79 6.38
C LYS A 629 25.99 35.21 6.55
N ARG A 630 25.90 35.70 7.79
CA ARG A 630 25.62 37.11 8.06
C ARG A 630 26.67 37.97 7.35
N THR A 631 26.21 38.88 6.50
CA THR A 631 27.03 39.99 5.97
C THR A 631 27.23 41.04 7.04
#